data_AF-A0AAW2D683-F1
#
_entry.id   AF-A0AAW2D683-F1
#
_cell.length_a   1.000
_cell.length_b   1.000
_cell.length_c   1.000
_cell.angle_alpha   90.00
_cell.angle_beta   90.00
_cell.angle_gamma   90.00
#
_symmetry.space_group_name_H-M   'P 1'
#
loop_
_entity.id
_entity.type
_entity.pdbx_description
1 polymer ?
#
loop_
_entity_poly.entity_id
_entity_poly.type
_entity_poly.pdbx_seq_one_letter_code
_entity_poly.pdbx_strand_id
1 'polypeptide(L)'
;MAPQPKCSSVSTYKNALTMPLLVKKMLRISEMATEFAVCTLWKLCKNAKRDEDDDDSVLVEALQAGAFQKLLVLLQVGSDETVKEKAAELLKLLNPHIEKLGCVDSSMDFKCQ
;
A
#
# COMPACT_ATOMS: atom_id res chain seq x y z
N MET A 1 -9.02 -13.38 32.76
CA MET A 1 -8.90 -12.86 31.38
C MET A 1 -7.69 -11.93 31.36
N ALA A 2 -6.52 -12.40 30.91
CA ALA A 2 -5.34 -11.55 30.88
C ALA A 2 -5.51 -10.48 29.79
N PRO A 3 -5.13 -9.21 30.05
CA PRO A 3 -5.15 -8.19 29.01
C PRO A 3 -4.10 -8.56 27.95
N GLN A 4 -4.55 -8.62 26.70
CA GLN A 4 -3.68 -8.81 25.54
C GLN A 4 -2.63 -7.69 25.51
N PRO A 5 -1.35 -8.00 25.22
CA PRO A 5 -0.35 -6.97 25.07
C PRO A 5 -0.72 -6.12 23.86
N LYS A 6 -1.07 -4.84 24.09
CA LYS A 6 -1.05 -3.85 23.01
C LYS A 6 0.38 -3.82 22.51
N CYS A 7 0.64 -4.50 21.39
CA CYS A 7 1.85 -4.29 20.61
C CYS A 7 1.88 -2.80 20.32
N SER A 8 2.78 -2.09 21.00
CA SER A 8 3.05 -0.69 20.78
C SER A 8 3.40 -0.58 19.31
N SER A 9 2.44 -0.16 18.48
CA SER A 9 2.68 0.07 17.07
C SER A 9 3.78 1.12 17.03
N VAL A 10 5.00 0.69 16.72
CA VAL A 10 6.05 1.61 16.28
C VAL A 10 5.38 2.55 15.29
N SER A 11 5.44 3.85 15.54
CA SER A 11 4.75 4.86 14.73
C SER A 11 5.44 5.02 13.38
N THR A 12 5.58 3.94 12.61
CA THR A 12 6.21 3.92 11.29
C THR A 12 5.38 4.68 10.26
N TYR A 13 4.08 4.86 10.53
CA TYR A 13 3.18 5.72 9.77
C TYR A 13 3.56 7.21 9.84
N LYS A 14 4.38 7.64 10.82
CA LYS A 14 4.85 9.04 10.91
C LYS A 14 6.06 9.35 10.03
N ASN A 15 6.66 8.34 9.38
CA ASN A 15 7.77 8.58 8.47
C ASN A 15 7.25 8.64 7.03
N ALA A 16 7.21 9.87 6.49
CA ALA A 16 6.75 10.20 5.14
C ALA A 16 7.48 9.43 4.02
N LEU A 17 8.64 8.84 4.30
CA LEU A 17 9.39 8.06 3.31
C LEU A 17 9.05 6.56 3.31
N THR A 18 8.35 6.04 4.32
CA THR A 18 8.06 4.61 4.43
C THR A 18 7.23 4.12 3.25
N MET A 19 6.12 4.80 2.93
CA MET A 19 5.25 4.42 1.83
C MET A 19 5.94 4.57 0.46
N PRO A 20 6.57 5.71 0.12
CA PRO A 20 7.32 5.85 -1.12
C PRO A 20 8.41 4.80 -1.31
N LEU A 21 9.17 4.46 -0.25
CA LEU A 21 10.24 3.46 -0.34
C LEU A 21 9.68 2.05 -0.53
N LEU A 22 8.65 1.66 0.22
CA LEU A 22 7.99 0.35 0.09
C LEU A 22 7.44 0.17 -1.32
N VAL A 23 6.69 1.15 -1.82
CA VAL A 23 6.07 1.09 -3.15
C VAL A 23 7.13 1.11 -4.24
N LYS A 24 8.18 1.93 -4.13
CA LYS A 24 9.28 1.96 -5.12
C LYS A 24 10.03 0.62 -5.20
N LYS A 25 10.10 -0.14 -4.11
CA LYS A 25 10.81 -1.43 -4.04
C LYS A 25 9.97 -2.62 -4.50
N MET A 26 8.64 -2.50 -4.56
CA MET A 26 7.76 -3.54 -5.11
C MET A 26 8.18 -3.90 -6.54
N LEU A 27 8.29 -5.21 -6.81
CA LEU A 27 8.61 -5.80 -8.12
C LEU A 27 10.05 -5.58 -8.63
N ARG A 28 10.99 -5.06 -7.82
CA ARG A 28 12.35 -4.72 -8.28
C ARG A 28 13.48 -5.63 -7.78
N ILE A 29 13.23 -6.49 -6.80
CA ILE A 29 14.29 -7.20 -6.07
C ILE A 29 14.09 -8.72 -6.14
N SER A 30 13.03 -9.22 -5.51
CA SER A 30 12.69 -10.64 -5.51
C SER A 30 11.19 -10.84 -5.26
N GLU A 31 10.72 -12.06 -5.49
CA GLU A 31 9.35 -12.46 -5.17
C GLU A 31 9.08 -12.32 -3.66
N MET A 32 9.96 -12.84 -2.82
CA MET A 32 9.86 -12.72 -1.36
C MET A 32 9.85 -11.25 -0.89
N ALA A 33 10.69 -10.39 -1.46
CA ALA A 33 10.69 -8.97 -1.14
C ALA A 33 9.37 -8.29 -1.54
N THR A 34 8.80 -8.70 -2.67
CA THR A 34 7.50 -8.22 -3.15
C THR A 34 6.38 -8.68 -2.23
N GLU A 35 6.37 -9.94 -1.80
CA GLU A 35 5.43 -10.46 -0.81
C GLU A 35 5.48 -9.68 0.50
N PHE A 36 6.68 -9.44 1.06
CA PHE A 36 6.84 -8.65 2.28
C PHE A 36 6.35 -7.21 2.10
N ALA A 37 6.64 -6.59 0.96
CA ALA A 37 6.19 -5.23 0.66
C ALA A 37 4.64 -5.17 0.60
N VAL A 38 4.01 -6.11 -0.10
CA VAL A 38 2.53 -6.20 -0.22
C VAL A 38 1.90 -6.46 1.14
N CYS A 39 2.45 -7.39 1.92
CA CYS A 39 1.96 -7.68 3.27
C CYS A 39 2.05 -6.46 4.20
N THR A 40 3.15 -5.70 4.10
CA THR A 40 3.35 -4.50 4.91
C THR A 40 2.38 -3.40 4.51
N LEU A 41 2.28 -3.12 3.20
CA LEU A 41 1.35 -2.14 2.66
C LEU A 41 -0.11 -2.47 3.04
N TRP A 42 -0.51 -3.73 2.90
CA TRP A 42 -1.85 -4.20 3.28
C TRP A 42 -2.16 -3.97 4.76
N LYS A 43 -1.22 -4.28 5.66
CA LYS A 43 -1.39 -4.02 7.09
C LYS A 43 -1.52 -2.54 7.40
N LEU A 44 -0.69 -1.69 6.78
CA LEU A 44 -0.72 -0.23 6.99
C LEU A 44 -2.05 0.37 6.51
N CYS A 45 -2.47 0.09 5.28
CA CYS A 45 -3.72 0.61 4.72
C CYS A 45 -4.96 0.09 5.48
N LYS A 46 -4.94 -1.17 5.97
CA LYS A 46 -6.05 -1.75 6.74
C LYS A 46 -6.13 -1.22 8.18
N ASN A 47 -5.00 -0.82 8.75
CA ASN A 47 -4.98 -0.13 10.05
C ASN A 47 -5.53 1.29 9.92
N ALA A 48 -5.10 2.05 8.91
CA ALA A 48 -5.58 3.42 8.68
C ALA A 48 -7.10 3.50 8.52
N LYS A 49 -7.75 2.50 7.91
CA LYS A 49 -9.22 2.45 7.79
C LYS A 49 -9.96 2.09 9.09
N ARG A 50 -9.28 1.55 10.10
CA ARG A 50 -9.87 1.14 11.38
C ARG A 50 -9.83 2.23 12.43
N ASP A 51 -8.88 3.14 12.32
CA ASP A 51 -8.82 4.30 13.20
C ASP A 51 -9.95 5.25 12.76
N GLU A 52 -10.83 5.61 13.69
CA GLU A 52 -12.04 6.42 13.44
C GLU A 52 -11.72 7.87 13.07
N ASP A 53 -10.47 8.28 13.30
CA ASP A 53 -9.89 9.48 12.74
C ASP A 53 -9.60 9.19 11.26
N ASP A 54 -10.42 9.77 10.40
CA ASP A 54 -10.51 9.68 8.93
C ASP A 54 -9.16 9.99 8.21
N ASP A 55 -8.10 9.26 8.55
CA ASP A 55 -6.74 9.46 8.05
C ASP A 55 -6.56 8.74 6.70
N ASP A 56 -7.39 9.18 5.75
CA ASP A 56 -7.29 8.88 4.32
C ASP A 56 -5.90 9.23 3.77
N SER A 57 -5.08 9.99 4.51
CA SER A 57 -3.71 10.38 4.12
C SER A 57 -2.86 9.17 3.73
N VAL A 58 -2.94 8.07 4.48
CA VAL A 58 -2.15 6.85 4.23
C VAL A 58 -2.55 6.19 2.89
N LEU A 59 -3.85 6.22 2.56
CA LEU A 59 -4.36 5.67 1.30
C LEU A 59 -4.01 6.58 0.11
N VAL A 60 -4.10 7.90 0.31
CA VAL A 60 -3.72 8.90 -0.68
C VAL A 60 -2.22 8.86 -0.97
N GLU A 61 -1.37 8.76 0.05
CA GLU A 61 0.08 8.62 -0.09
C GLU A 61 0.45 7.35 -0.87
N ALA A 62 -0.20 6.23 -0.57
CA ALA A 62 0.02 4.98 -1.31
C ALA A 62 -0.37 5.13 -2.78
N LEU A 63 -1.47 5.82 -3.08
CA LEU A 63 -1.89 6.12 -4.45
C LEU A 63 -0.89 7.02 -5.18
N GLN A 64 -0.46 8.13 -4.55
CA GLN A 64 0.53 9.06 -5.10
C GLN A 64 1.88 8.39 -5.35
N ALA A 65 2.27 7.43 -4.51
CA ALA A 65 3.47 6.62 -4.71
C ALA A 65 3.36 5.61 -5.88
N GLY A 66 2.19 5.47 -6.50
CA GLY A 66 1.93 4.56 -7.62
C GLY A 66 1.61 3.13 -7.20
N ALA A 67 1.14 2.90 -5.96
CA ALA A 67 0.84 1.55 -5.47
C ALA A 67 -0.22 0.86 -6.33
N PHE A 68 -1.25 1.57 -6.77
CA PHE A 68 -2.35 1.00 -7.56
C PHE A 68 -1.85 0.33 -8.84
N GLN A 69 -1.00 1.03 -9.61
CA GLN A 69 -0.41 0.50 -10.83
C GLN A 69 0.46 -0.73 -10.56
N LYS A 70 1.26 -0.72 -9.50
CA LYS A 70 2.13 -1.86 -9.15
C LYS A 70 1.34 -3.09 -8.71
N LEU A 71 0.25 -2.88 -7.98
CA LEU A 71 -0.65 -3.96 -7.57
C LEU A 71 -1.37 -4.59 -8.77
N LEU A 72 -1.77 -3.79 -9.76
CA LEU A 72 -2.33 -4.32 -11.01
C LEU A 72 -1.31 -5.17 -11.77
N VAL A 73 -0.06 -4.70 -11.91
CA VAL A 73 1.01 -5.46 -12.56
C VAL A 73 1.29 -6.76 -11.80
N LEU A 74 1.34 -6.73 -10.47
CA LEU A 74 1.54 -7.90 -9.63
C LEU A 74 0.51 -9.01 -9.91
N LEU A 75 -0.77 -8.65 -10.06
CA LEU A 75 -1.82 -9.61 -10.39
C LEU A 75 -1.66 -10.20 -11.79
N GLN A 76 -1.13 -9.43 -12.75
CA GLN A 76 -0.94 -9.86 -14.14
C GLN A 76 0.25 -10.81 -14.32
N VAL A 77 1.37 -10.54 -13.64
CA VAL A 77 2.60 -11.34 -13.80
C VAL A 77 2.55 -12.68 -13.06
N GLY A 78 1.54 -12.87 -12.21
CA GLY A 78 1.40 -14.05 -11.37
C GLY A 78 2.27 -13.96 -10.11
N SER A 79 1.69 -14.38 -8.99
CA SER A 79 2.32 -14.46 -7.67
C SER A 79 1.59 -15.50 -6.82
N ASP A 80 2.12 -15.82 -5.64
CA ASP A 80 1.42 -16.62 -4.63
C ASP A 80 -0.02 -16.12 -4.39
N GLU A 81 -0.94 -17.05 -4.16
CA GLU A 81 -2.37 -16.75 -4.03
C GLU A 81 -2.65 -15.84 -2.83
N THR A 82 -1.95 -16.05 -1.72
CA THR A 82 -2.07 -15.22 -0.51
C THR A 82 -1.66 -13.77 -0.79
N VAL A 83 -0.69 -13.58 -1.69
CA VAL A 83 -0.21 -12.25 -2.10
C VAL A 83 -1.23 -11.58 -3.01
N LYS A 84 -1.85 -12.33 -3.94
CA LYS A 84 -2.90 -11.82 -4.82
C LYS A 84 -4.14 -11.40 -4.05
N GLU A 85 -4.57 -12.17 -3.05
CA GLU A 85 -5.70 -11.84 -2.20
C GLU A 85 -5.48 -10.50 -1.47
N LYS A 86 -4.30 -10.32 -0.85
CA LYS A 86 -3.93 -9.05 -0.20
C LYS A 86 -3.85 -7.90 -1.20
N ALA A 87 -3.33 -8.14 -2.41
CA ALA A 87 -3.30 -7.15 -3.46
C ALA A 87 -4.70 -6.74 -3.91
N ALA A 88 -5.63 -7.68 -4.06
CA ALA A 88 -7.02 -7.41 -4.40
C ALA A 88 -7.75 -6.64 -3.29
N GLU A 89 -7.49 -6.97 -2.01
CA GLU A 89 -8.00 -6.17 -0.88
C GLU A 89 -7.45 -4.73 -0.91
N LEU A 90 -6.16 -4.55 -1.18
CA LEU A 90 -5.57 -3.22 -1.32
C LEU A 90 -6.22 -2.42 -2.45
N LEU A 91 -6.42 -3.02 -3.62
CA LEU A 91 -7.09 -2.35 -4.74
C LEU A 91 -8.50 -1.89 -4.36
N LYS A 92 -9.27 -2.71 -3.61
CA LYS A 92 -10.60 -2.32 -3.10
C LYS A 92 -10.53 -1.15 -2.12
N LEU A 93 -9.51 -1.10 -1.27
CA LEU A 93 -9.30 0.00 -0.32
C LEU A 93 -8.93 1.30 -1.03
N LEU A 94 -8.10 1.22 -2.08
CA LEU A 94 -7.58 2.38 -2.79
C LEU A 94 -8.57 2.95 -3.82
N ASN A 95 -9.40 2.10 -4.44
CA ASN A 95 -10.31 2.48 -5.55
C ASN A 95 -11.16 3.74 -5.28
N PRO A 96 -11.81 3.92 -4.10
CA PRO A 96 -12.61 5.11 -3.82
C PRO A 96 -11.82 6.43 -3.78
N HIS A 97 -10.50 6.37 -3.57
CA HIS A 97 -9.64 7.55 -3.46
C HIS A 97 -8.99 7.92 -4.80
N ILE A 98 -9.11 7.08 -5.83
CA ILE A 98 -8.57 7.36 -7.17
C ILE A 98 -9.34 8.51 -7.83
N GLU A 99 -10.67 8.51 -7.72
CA GLU A 99 -11.50 9.60 -8.26
C GLU A 99 -11.26 10.92 -7.51
N LYS A 100 -11.02 10.85 -6.19
CA LYS A 100 -10.62 12.01 -5.37
C LYS A 100 -9.27 12.61 -5.82
N LEU A 101 -8.38 11.80 -6.40
CA LEU A 101 -7.12 12.24 -6.99
C LEU A 101 -7.25 12.76 -8.43
N GLY A 102 -8.46 12.78 -9.01
CA GLY A 102 -8.73 13.19 -10.39
C GLY A 102 -8.40 14.65 -10.76
N CYS A 103 -7.76 15.42 -9.86
CA CYS A 103 -7.12 16.71 -10.14
C CYS A 103 -5.63 16.70 -9.74
N VAL A 104 -4.94 15.58 -9.94
CA VAL A 104 -3.48 15.53 -9.93
C VAL A 104 -3.03 15.12 -11.32
N ASP A 105 -2.35 16.07 -11.96
CA ASP A 105 -1.87 16.15 -13.32
C ASP A 105 -1.54 14.79 -13.98
N SER A 106 -1.90 14.67 -15.24
CA SER A 106 -1.77 13.46 -16.09
C SER A 106 -0.32 13.05 -16.39
N SER A 107 0.64 13.53 -15.61
CA SER A 107 2.07 13.20 -15.67
C SER A 107 2.38 12.02 -14.74
N MET A 108 1.69 10.89 -14.90
CA MET A 108 2.25 9.61 -14.43
C MET A 108 3.35 9.20 -15.42
N ASP A 109 4.43 9.96 -15.42
CA ASP A 109 5.65 9.59 -16.13
C ASP A 109 6.18 8.29 -15.51
N PHE A 110 6.06 7.21 -16.27
CA PHE A 110 6.90 6.03 -16.12
C PHE A 110 8.35 6.41 -16.41
N LYS A 111 8.98 7.20 -15.52
CA LYS A 111 10.40 7.44 -15.61
C LYS A 111 11.11 6.19 -15.12
N CYS A 112 11.66 5.43 -16.08
CA CYS A 112 12.64 4.40 -15.81
C CYS A 112 13.74 4.98 -14.90
N GLN A 113 13.80 4.49 -13.67
CA GLN A 113 14.95 4.63 -12.78
C GLN A 113 15.12 3.34 -12.01
#